data_AF-A0AAE0EQN5-F1
#
_entry.id   AF-A0AAE0EQN5-F1
#
_cell.length_a   1.000
_cell.length_b   1.000
_cell.length_c   1.000
_cell.angle_alpha   90.00
_cell.angle_beta   90.00
_cell.angle_gamma   90.00
#
_symmetry.space_group_name_H-M   'P 1'
#
loop_
_entity.id
_entity.type
_entity.pdbx_description
1 polymer ?
#
loop_
_entity_poly.entity_id
_entity_poly.type
_entity_poly.pdbx_seq_one_letter_code
_entity_poly.pdbx_strand_id
1 'polypeptide(L)'
;MFSAVRKEASRGHSSLRDVFLRSLSTASPLLDSLPLSKNADSTVLVRLPEQLWGHPVSLSSQTVQSVTGGRVSKIGVVREAFQRHDLPAPSLSNMLKGLSDRSVAVHASLRDQHNRVVVDEYACGPDGDYHLISNSTDLFRYLHGEDVRVSFVPHLDGPFNSVRAGSNTATRTLKQSTNEVVMVAPTAFGFNPQAAQDNSFMNAEAPSSGVTETVLKEFSALYHELTEVAGVKVNLWQHSGTHDTPDACFPNNWFSTHPAGEALGGVAQPTLVFYPMKCPNRAAERRADIMGFLQTKGYSRVLDLSGAEAASPPKYFEGTGVLVNDRMNGVAYVAISERAHQDLAEKWAEEMGYK
;
A
#
# COMPACT_ATOMS: atom_id res chain seq x y z
N MET A 1 -36.11 -12.27 -63.43
CA MET A 1 -36.47 -13.62 -63.88
C MET A 1 -35.59 -14.60 -63.08
N PHE A 2 -36.18 -15.18 -62.02
CA PHE A 2 -35.77 -16.35 -61.21
C PHE A 2 -34.43 -16.28 -60.42
N SER A 3 -34.38 -16.32 -59.07
CA SER A 3 -34.80 -17.40 -58.13
C SER A 3 -34.07 -18.72 -58.47
N ALA A 4 -33.37 -19.46 -57.61
CA ALA A 4 -33.12 -19.49 -56.16
C ALA A 4 -31.93 -20.44 -55.94
N VAL A 5 -31.21 -20.34 -54.81
CA VAL A 5 -30.98 -21.48 -53.90
C VAL A 5 -30.84 -20.91 -52.49
N ARG A 6 -31.80 -21.25 -51.63
CA ARG A 6 -31.81 -21.06 -50.18
C ARG A 6 -31.78 -22.45 -49.58
N LYS A 7 -30.80 -22.79 -48.74
CA LYS A 7 -31.01 -23.65 -47.55
C LYS A 7 -29.78 -23.71 -46.63
N GLU A 8 -30.12 -23.56 -45.35
CA GLU A 8 -29.48 -24.16 -44.16
C GLU A 8 -28.11 -23.64 -43.70
N ALA A 9 -28.14 -22.72 -42.73
CA ALA A 9 -27.25 -22.76 -41.57
C ALA A 9 -27.82 -21.89 -40.42
N SER A 10 -28.81 -22.42 -39.69
CA SER A 10 -29.22 -21.90 -38.38
C SER A 10 -28.73 -22.86 -37.30
N ARG A 11 -27.49 -22.71 -36.82
CA ARG A 11 -27.03 -23.31 -35.57
C ARG A 11 -26.05 -22.39 -34.84
N GLY A 12 -26.52 -21.91 -33.69
CA GLY A 12 -25.78 -21.49 -32.48
C GLY A 12 -24.42 -20.81 -32.64
N HIS A 13 -24.42 -19.48 -32.63
CA HIS A 13 -23.29 -18.72 -32.09
C HIS A 13 -23.53 -18.52 -30.58
N SER A 14 -23.13 -19.49 -29.75
CA SER A 14 -22.81 -19.21 -28.35
C SER A 14 -21.36 -18.72 -28.33
N SER A 15 -21.16 -17.44 -28.02
CA SER A 15 -19.82 -16.86 -27.98
C SER A 15 -19.00 -17.52 -26.87
N LEU A 16 -17.69 -17.62 -27.09
CA LEU A 16 -16.67 -18.09 -26.14
C LEU A 16 -16.66 -17.33 -24.79
N ARG A 17 -17.52 -16.31 -24.59
CA ARG A 17 -17.77 -15.68 -23.30
C ARG A 17 -18.64 -16.52 -22.35
N ASP A 18 -19.50 -17.40 -22.86
CA ASP A 18 -20.43 -18.18 -22.02
C ASP A 18 -19.78 -19.44 -21.40
N VAL A 19 -18.62 -19.86 -21.92
CA VAL A 19 -17.86 -21.02 -21.39
C VAL A 19 -16.95 -20.60 -20.23
N PHE A 20 -16.59 -19.31 -20.12
CA PHE A 20 -15.78 -18.80 -19.01
C PHE A 20 -16.60 -18.48 -17.74
N LEU A 21 -17.93 -18.45 -17.83
CA LEU A 21 -18.84 -18.10 -16.73
C LEU A 21 -19.58 -19.29 -16.09
N ARG A 22 -19.20 -20.55 -16.40
CA ARG A 22 -19.86 -21.75 -15.86
C ARG A 22 -18.93 -22.79 -15.21
N SER A 23 -17.82 -22.36 -14.61
CA SER A 23 -17.04 -23.20 -13.69
C SER A 23 -16.72 -22.54 -12.34
N LEU A 24 -17.46 -21.49 -11.96
CA LEU A 24 -17.56 -21.09 -10.55
C LEU A 24 -18.41 -22.14 -9.82
N SER A 25 -17.74 -23.27 -9.57
CA SER A 25 -18.17 -24.31 -8.67
C SER A 25 -18.49 -23.68 -7.33
N THR A 26 -19.66 -24.04 -6.83
CA THR A 26 -20.19 -23.74 -5.51
C THR A 26 -19.25 -24.25 -4.42
N ALA A 27 -18.22 -23.47 -4.10
CA ALA A 27 -17.57 -23.50 -2.80
C ALA A 27 -18.06 -22.26 -2.07
N SER A 28 -18.76 -22.43 -0.94
CA SER A 28 -18.87 -21.33 0.02
C SER A 28 -17.45 -20.85 0.29
N PRO A 29 -17.14 -19.54 0.19
CA PRO A 29 -15.84 -19.08 0.60
C PRO A 29 -15.66 -19.54 2.05
N LEU A 30 -14.68 -20.41 2.29
CA LEU A 30 -14.24 -20.73 3.64
C LEU A 30 -14.00 -19.37 4.30
N LEU A 31 -14.75 -19.09 5.37
CA LEU A 31 -14.60 -17.89 6.20
C LEU A 31 -13.15 -17.90 6.72
N ASP A 32 -12.24 -17.27 5.99
CA ASP A 32 -10.80 -17.25 6.28
C ASP A 32 -10.56 -16.16 7.34
N SER A 33 -11.09 -16.46 8.53
CA SER A 33 -11.12 -15.59 9.70
C SER A 33 -10.62 -16.32 10.93
N LEU A 34 -9.97 -15.58 11.83
CA LEU A 34 -9.38 -16.09 13.06
C LEU A 34 -9.67 -15.11 14.21
N PRO A 35 -10.66 -15.42 15.07
CA PRO A 35 -10.86 -14.67 16.31
C PRO A 35 -9.67 -14.84 17.25
N LEU A 36 -9.12 -13.73 17.77
CA LEU A 36 -7.97 -13.76 18.69
C LEU A 36 -8.36 -14.12 20.13
N SER A 37 -9.62 -13.88 20.51
CA SER A 37 -10.17 -14.27 21.81
C SER A 37 -11.65 -14.63 21.71
N LYS A 38 -12.17 -15.30 22.74
CA LYS A 38 -13.60 -15.56 22.93
C LYS A 38 -14.40 -14.31 23.29
N ASN A 39 -13.75 -13.20 23.65
CA ASN A 39 -14.43 -11.93 23.88
C ASN A 39 -14.98 -11.37 22.55
N ALA A 40 -16.26 -11.00 22.53
CA ALA A 40 -16.92 -10.38 21.38
C ALA A 40 -16.29 -9.03 20.98
N ASP A 41 -15.61 -8.37 21.92
CA ASP A 41 -14.88 -7.12 21.67
C ASP A 41 -13.46 -7.34 21.14
N SER A 42 -13.03 -8.61 20.97
CA SER A 42 -11.71 -8.92 20.46
C SER A 42 -11.63 -8.84 18.94
N THR A 43 -10.43 -8.53 18.45
CA THR A 43 -10.18 -8.44 17.02
C THR A 43 -10.30 -9.81 16.35
N VAL A 44 -10.98 -9.85 15.21
CA VAL A 44 -10.98 -11.00 14.30
C VAL A 44 -10.00 -10.72 13.16
N LEU A 45 -8.95 -11.55 13.05
CA LEU A 45 -8.04 -11.48 11.91
C LEU A 45 -8.71 -12.06 10.68
N VAL A 46 -8.55 -11.42 9.53
CA VAL A 46 -9.17 -11.83 8.26
C VAL A 46 -8.22 -11.63 7.10
N ARG A 47 -8.52 -12.29 5.98
CA ARG A 47 -7.96 -11.97 4.67
C ARG A 47 -9.02 -11.31 3.79
N LEU A 48 -8.63 -10.23 3.12
CA LEU A 48 -9.45 -9.56 2.12
C LEU A 48 -8.72 -9.60 0.76
N PRO A 49 -9.08 -10.53 -0.14
CA PRO A 49 -8.43 -10.66 -1.46
C PRO A 49 -8.54 -9.41 -2.33
N GLU A 50 -9.59 -8.61 -2.14
CA GLU A 50 -9.78 -7.35 -2.87
C GLU A 50 -8.88 -6.22 -2.36
N GLN A 51 -8.20 -6.40 -1.21
CA GLN A 51 -7.39 -5.38 -0.55
C GLN A 51 -5.94 -5.77 -0.36
N LEU A 52 -5.38 -6.52 -1.31
CA LEU A 52 -3.96 -6.88 -1.24
C LEU A 52 -3.04 -5.65 -1.32
N TRP A 53 -3.48 -4.60 -2.02
CA TRP A 53 -2.58 -3.53 -2.49
C TRP A 53 -2.48 -2.32 -1.55
N GLY A 54 -3.24 -2.28 -0.47
CA GLY A 54 -3.32 -1.11 0.39
C GLY A 54 -4.28 -1.27 1.55
N HIS A 55 -4.56 -0.15 2.22
CA HIS A 55 -5.45 -0.06 3.36
C HIS A 55 -6.32 1.18 3.21
N PRO A 56 -7.56 1.05 2.69
CA PRO A 56 -8.46 2.19 2.60
C PRO A 56 -8.78 2.73 4.00
N VAL A 57 -9.24 3.97 4.06
CA VAL A 57 -9.60 4.60 5.35
C VAL A 57 -10.82 3.96 6.00
N SER A 58 -11.68 3.30 5.20
CA SER A 58 -12.86 2.60 5.69
C SER A 58 -13.17 1.34 4.88
N LEU A 59 -13.90 0.43 5.51
CA LEU A 59 -14.45 -0.80 4.94
C LEU A 59 -15.96 -0.82 5.16
N SER A 60 -16.71 -1.24 4.14
CA SER A 60 -18.15 -1.38 4.28
C SER A 60 -18.51 -2.50 5.26
N SER A 61 -19.60 -2.31 5.98
CA SER A 61 -20.16 -3.34 6.87
C SER A 61 -20.45 -4.66 6.14
N GLN A 62 -20.81 -4.60 4.85
CA GLN A 62 -21.06 -5.76 4.00
C GLN A 62 -19.77 -6.54 3.71
N THR A 63 -18.67 -5.85 3.41
CA THR A 63 -17.34 -6.45 3.19
C THR A 63 -16.87 -7.18 4.45
N VAL A 64 -17.08 -6.61 5.63
CA VAL A 64 -16.66 -7.27 6.87
C VAL A 64 -17.53 -8.49 7.20
N GLN A 65 -18.84 -8.38 7.03
CA GLN A 65 -19.77 -9.48 7.31
C GLN A 65 -19.59 -10.67 6.36
N SER A 66 -19.18 -10.44 5.11
CA SER A 66 -18.94 -11.52 4.15
C SER A 66 -17.78 -12.44 4.54
N VAL A 67 -16.81 -11.95 5.32
CA VAL A 67 -15.62 -12.73 5.74
C VAL A 67 -15.65 -13.18 7.20
N THR A 68 -16.39 -12.48 8.07
CA THR A 68 -16.52 -12.85 9.49
C THR A 68 -17.80 -13.62 9.79
N GLY A 69 -18.76 -13.64 8.86
CA GLY A 69 -20.07 -14.29 9.05
C GLY A 69 -21.03 -13.50 9.96
N GLY A 70 -20.66 -12.30 10.40
CA GLY A 70 -21.46 -11.48 11.30
C GLY A 70 -20.86 -10.11 11.58
N ARG A 71 -21.47 -9.33 12.48
CA ARG A 71 -20.90 -8.06 12.92
C ARG A 71 -19.88 -8.32 14.03
N VAL A 72 -18.74 -7.65 13.96
CA VAL A 72 -17.69 -7.68 14.98
C VAL A 72 -17.32 -6.26 15.39
N SER A 73 -16.70 -6.11 16.55
CA SER A 73 -16.25 -4.81 17.03
C SER A 73 -15.03 -4.32 16.26
N LYS A 74 -14.10 -5.23 15.96
CA LYS A 74 -12.82 -4.97 15.31
C LYS A 74 -12.42 -6.08 14.33
N ILE A 75 -11.72 -5.69 13.28
CA ILE A 75 -11.05 -6.62 12.38
C ILE A 75 -9.60 -6.24 12.14
N GLY A 76 -8.74 -7.23 11.96
CA GLY A 76 -7.37 -7.06 11.51
C GLY A 76 -7.20 -7.70 10.14
N VAL A 77 -7.04 -6.89 9.10
CA VAL A 77 -6.80 -7.39 7.74
C VAL A 77 -5.33 -7.76 7.60
N VAL A 78 -5.07 -9.04 7.37
CA VAL A 78 -3.71 -9.60 7.29
C VAL A 78 -3.21 -9.56 5.85
N ARG A 79 -2.01 -9.02 5.63
CA ARG A 79 -1.37 -8.93 4.30
C ARG A 79 0.10 -9.28 4.35
N GLU A 80 0.58 -9.99 3.35
CA GLU A 80 2.00 -10.20 3.09
C GLU A 80 2.59 -8.87 2.63
N ALA A 81 3.71 -8.43 3.21
CA ALA A 81 4.30 -7.14 2.88
C ALA A 81 5.01 -7.13 1.51
N PHE A 82 5.58 -8.28 1.11
CA PHE A 82 6.53 -8.38 -0.02
C PHE A 82 6.21 -9.53 -0.98
N GLN A 83 4.94 -9.93 -1.08
CA GLN A 83 4.54 -10.97 -2.02
C GLN A 83 4.40 -10.40 -3.44
N ARG A 84 4.96 -11.10 -4.43
CA ARG A 84 4.78 -10.73 -5.84
C ARG A 84 3.30 -10.77 -6.22
N HIS A 85 2.88 -9.82 -7.06
CA HIS A 85 1.49 -9.69 -7.48
C HIS A 85 0.96 -10.87 -8.32
N ASP A 86 1.85 -11.65 -8.95
CA ASP A 86 1.51 -12.76 -9.85
C ASP A 86 1.44 -14.12 -9.15
N LEU A 87 1.69 -14.15 -7.84
CA LEU A 87 1.53 -15.34 -7.01
C LEU A 87 0.18 -15.32 -6.29
N PRO A 88 -0.46 -16.48 -6.10
CA PRO A 88 -1.68 -16.54 -5.32
C PRO A 88 -1.40 -16.11 -3.88
N ALA A 89 -2.23 -15.20 -3.38
CA ALA A 89 -2.29 -14.84 -1.97
C ALA A 89 -2.54 -16.12 -1.12
N PRO A 90 -1.69 -16.47 -0.14
CA PRO A 90 -1.98 -17.58 0.74
C PRO A 90 -3.19 -17.24 1.62
N SER A 91 -3.91 -18.29 2.04
CA SER A 91 -4.99 -18.16 3.02
C SER A 91 -4.42 -17.84 4.40
N LEU A 92 -5.22 -17.19 5.23
CA LEU A 92 -4.95 -16.94 6.64
C LEU A 92 -4.63 -18.25 7.35
N SER A 93 -5.39 -19.31 7.04
CA SER A 93 -5.17 -20.66 7.57
C SER A 93 -3.81 -21.28 7.21
N ASN A 94 -3.14 -20.85 6.13
CA ASN A 94 -1.78 -21.29 5.83
C ASN A 94 -0.73 -20.56 6.68
N MET A 95 -1.09 -19.40 7.23
CA MET A 95 -0.19 -18.53 7.99
C MET A 95 -0.39 -18.69 9.50
N LEU A 96 -1.65 -18.78 9.94
CA LEU A 96 -2.09 -18.70 11.32
C LEU A 96 -3.14 -19.76 11.63
N LYS A 97 -3.07 -20.32 12.84
CA LYS A 97 -4.08 -21.22 13.39
C LYS A 97 -4.34 -20.91 14.85
N GLY A 98 -5.59 -20.73 15.24
CA GLY A 98 -5.98 -20.57 16.64
C GLY A 98 -5.68 -21.85 17.43
N LEU A 99 -5.04 -21.71 18.60
CA LEU A 99 -4.75 -22.84 19.49
C LEU A 99 -5.70 -22.85 20.70
N SER A 100 -5.85 -21.70 21.34
CA SER A 100 -6.72 -21.48 22.49
C SER A 100 -7.02 -19.98 22.62
N ASP A 101 -7.79 -19.59 23.63
CA ASP A 101 -8.05 -18.17 23.89
C ASP A 101 -6.72 -17.41 24.07
N ARG A 102 -6.56 -16.32 23.31
CA ARG A 102 -5.31 -15.53 23.25
C ARG A 102 -4.07 -16.35 22.94
N SER A 103 -4.19 -17.35 22.05
CA SER A 103 -3.04 -18.15 21.61
C SER A 103 -3.17 -18.56 20.15
N VAL A 104 -2.13 -18.27 19.36
CA VAL A 104 -2.08 -18.53 17.92
C VAL A 104 -0.78 -19.24 17.56
N ALA A 105 -0.90 -20.28 16.74
CA ALA A 105 0.22 -20.89 16.02
C ALA A 105 0.50 -20.08 14.75
N VAL A 106 1.77 -19.80 14.50
CA VAL A 106 2.23 -19.06 13.32
C VAL A 106 3.22 -19.92 12.54
N HIS A 107 3.07 -19.95 11.22
CA HIS A 107 3.97 -20.70 10.35
C HIS A 107 5.42 -20.21 10.47
N ALA A 108 6.37 -21.14 10.61
CA ALA A 108 7.76 -20.81 10.90
C ALA A 108 8.45 -19.98 9.80
N SER A 109 8.00 -20.07 8.54
CA SER A 109 8.55 -19.25 7.45
C SER A 109 8.38 -17.75 7.67
N LEU A 110 7.40 -17.33 8.49
CA LEU A 110 7.16 -15.93 8.81
C LEU A 110 8.20 -15.34 9.79
N ARG A 111 9.13 -16.16 10.29
CA ARG A 111 10.33 -15.67 10.99
C ARG A 111 11.32 -15.01 10.04
N ASP A 112 11.30 -15.38 8.76
CA ASP A 112 12.13 -14.77 7.74
C ASP A 112 11.64 -13.34 7.50
N GLN A 113 12.56 -12.37 7.58
CA GLN A 113 12.27 -10.97 7.32
C GLN A 113 11.78 -10.69 5.90
N HIS A 114 12.00 -11.60 4.96
CA HIS A 114 11.52 -11.48 3.59
C HIS A 114 10.05 -11.95 3.44
N ASN A 115 9.54 -12.71 4.41
CA ASN A 115 8.15 -13.20 4.43
C ASN A 115 7.27 -12.40 5.42
N ARG A 116 7.53 -11.10 5.55
CA ARG A 116 6.84 -10.26 6.53
C ARG A 116 5.35 -10.17 6.26
N VAL A 117 4.60 -10.08 7.34
CA VAL A 117 3.15 -9.99 7.35
C VAL A 117 2.76 -8.79 8.20
N VAL A 118 1.87 -7.98 7.67
CA VAL A 118 1.34 -6.79 8.33
C VAL A 118 -0.15 -6.94 8.58
N VAL A 119 -0.63 -6.17 9.56
CA VAL A 119 -2.04 -6.09 9.94
C VAL A 119 -2.50 -4.64 9.83
N ASP A 120 -3.59 -4.45 9.12
CA ASP A 120 -4.36 -3.20 9.12
C ASP A 120 -5.60 -3.40 9.98
N GLU A 121 -5.69 -2.69 11.11
CA GLU A 121 -6.78 -2.83 12.08
C GLU A 121 -7.87 -1.79 11.83
N TYR A 122 -9.12 -2.23 11.88
CA TYR A 122 -10.30 -1.38 11.74
C TYR A 122 -11.28 -1.62 12.88
N ALA A 123 -11.97 -0.57 13.32
CA ALA A 123 -13.07 -0.66 14.30
C ALA A 123 -14.39 -0.22 13.69
N CYS A 124 -15.47 -0.87 14.12
CA CYS A 124 -16.82 -0.49 13.73
C CYS A 124 -17.15 0.90 14.30
N GLY A 125 -17.52 1.83 13.41
CA GLY A 125 -17.94 3.19 13.74
C GLY A 125 -19.44 3.30 14.03
N PRO A 126 -19.90 4.50 14.44
CA PRO A 126 -21.32 4.78 14.68
C PRO A 126 -22.19 4.65 13.43
N ASP A 127 -21.62 4.84 12.25
CA ASP A 127 -22.23 4.66 10.93
C ASP A 127 -22.41 3.18 10.55
N GLY A 128 -21.82 2.25 11.32
CA GLY A 128 -21.87 0.81 11.09
C GLY A 128 -20.76 0.28 10.19
N ASP A 129 -20.07 1.15 9.46
CA ASP A 129 -18.87 0.82 8.68
C ASP A 129 -17.64 0.75 9.57
N TYR A 130 -16.52 0.26 9.04
CA TYR A 130 -15.31 0.03 9.81
C TYR A 130 -14.22 1.01 9.39
N HIS A 131 -13.64 1.73 10.34
CA HIS A 131 -12.66 2.78 10.10
C HIS A 131 -11.28 2.35 10.56
N LEU A 132 -10.26 2.67 9.75
CA LEU A 132 -8.88 2.29 9.99
C LEU A 132 -8.34 2.93 11.29
N ILE A 133 -7.82 2.10 12.19
CA ILE A 133 -7.22 2.52 13.47
C ILE A 133 -5.70 2.50 13.37
N SER A 134 -5.16 1.39 12.86
CA SER A 134 -3.73 1.16 12.69
C SER A 134 -3.47 0.47 11.35
N ASN A 135 -2.30 0.72 10.77
CA ASN A 135 -1.96 0.24 9.44
C ASN A 135 -0.53 -0.28 9.40
N SER A 136 -0.31 -1.27 8.55
CA SER A 136 1.01 -1.83 8.27
C SER A 136 1.77 -2.31 9.51
N THR A 137 1.03 -2.69 10.57
CA THR A 137 1.64 -3.15 11.83
C THR A 137 2.18 -4.56 11.63
N ASP A 138 3.48 -4.80 11.88
CA ASP A 138 4.03 -6.16 11.85
C ASP A 138 3.17 -7.13 12.68
N LEU A 139 2.85 -8.29 12.12
CA LEU A 139 1.93 -9.25 12.71
C LEU A 139 2.34 -9.67 14.13
N PHE A 140 3.63 -9.86 14.41
CA PHE A 140 4.07 -10.26 15.75
C PHE A 140 3.93 -9.13 16.74
N ARG A 141 4.26 -7.90 16.32
CA ARG A 141 4.04 -6.69 17.12
C ARG A 141 2.54 -6.49 17.40
N TYR A 142 1.69 -6.72 16.42
CA TYR A 142 0.24 -6.67 16.55
C TYR A 142 -0.28 -7.71 17.56
N LEU A 143 0.04 -8.99 17.36
CA LEU A 143 -0.36 -10.08 18.24
C LEU A 143 0.15 -9.89 19.67
N HIS A 144 1.37 -9.37 19.83
CA HIS A 144 1.92 -9.03 21.14
C HIS A 144 1.12 -7.90 21.82
N GLY A 145 0.76 -6.85 21.07
CA GLY A 145 -0.06 -5.73 21.55
C GLY A 145 -1.47 -6.16 21.99
N GLU A 146 -2.06 -7.13 21.29
CA GLU A 146 -3.35 -7.74 21.64
C GLU A 146 -3.25 -8.78 22.79
N ASP A 147 -2.09 -8.88 23.44
CA ASP A 147 -1.81 -9.86 24.48
C ASP A 147 -2.01 -11.33 24.04
N VAL A 148 -1.79 -11.62 22.75
CA VAL A 148 -1.85 -12.98 22.20
C VAL A 148 -0.49 -13.68 22.36
N ARG A 149 -0.51 -14.95 22.74
CA ARG A 149 0.68 -15.81 22.78
C ARG A 149 0.94 -16.40 21.40
N VAL A 150 2.16 -16.21 20.90
CA VAL A 150 2.61 -16.71 19.60
C VAL A 150 3.48 -17.95 19.79
N SER A 151 3.13 -19.03 19.09
CA SER A 151 3.96 -20.25 18.98
C SER A 151 4.33 -20.48 17.52
N PHE A 152 5.62 -20.56 17.22
CA PHE A 152 6.07 -20.88 15.87
C PHE A 152 6.12 -22.38 15.64
N VAL A 153 5.54 -22.82 14.54
CA VAL A 153 5.48 -24.24 14.20
C VAL A 153 5.95 -24.48 12.76
N PRO A 154 6.75 -25.53 12.49
CA PRO A 154 7.17 -25.88 11.12
C PRO A 154 5.97 -26.27 10.25
N HIS A 155 4.96 -26.89 10.87
CA HIS A 155 3.69 -27.31 10.29
C HIS A 155 2.58 -27.04 11.32
N LEU A 156 1.37 -26.67 10.92
CA LEU A 156 0.31 -26.16 11.81
C LEU A 156 -0.36 -27.23 12.72
N ASP A 157 0.34 -28.31 13.08
CA ASP A 157 -0.11 -29.39 13.97
C ASP A 157 0.95 -29.73 15.04
N GLY A 158 0.75 -29.32 16.31
CA GLY A 158 1.60 -29.71 17.47
C GLY A 158 1.74 -28.65 18.61
N PRO A 159 2.16 -29.01 19.86
CA PRO A 159 2.01 -28.14 21.06
C PRO A 159 3.30 -27.47 21.64
N PHE A 160 3.10 -26.44 22.51
CA PHE A 160 4.01 -25.69 23.45
C PHE A 160 4.89 -24.52 22.87
N ASN A 161 5.48 -23.51 23.56
CA ASN A 161 5.30 -22.64 24.77
C ASN A 161 6.18 -21.34 24.56
N SER A 162 5.89 -20.16 25.17
CA SER A 162 6.41 -18.82 24.74
C SER A 162 7.01 -17.88 25.84
N VAL A 163 7.76 -16.81 25.43
CA VAL A 163 8.34 -15.70 26.25
C VAL A 163 8.30 -14.34 25.48
N ARG A 164 8.31 -13.17 26.17
CA ARG A 164 8.00 -11.80 25.66
C ARG A 164 8.92 -10.66 26.15
N ALA A 165 8.96 -9.52 25.42
CA ALA A 165 9.31 -8.15 25.90
C ALA A 165 8.77 -7.01 24.96
N GLY A 166 8.59 -5.77 25.46
CA GLY A 166 7.87 -4.64 24.80
C GLY A 166 8.63 -3.28 24.70
N SER A 167 7.94 -2.20 24.25
CA SER A 167 8.52 -0.87 23.86
C SER A 167 7.67 0.37 24.27
N ASN A 168 8.17 1.61 24.07
CA ASN A 168 7.52 2.91 24.31
C ASN A 168 7.94 4.03 23.29
N THR A 169 7.18 5.14 23.19
CA THR A 169 7.37 6.29 22.25
C THR A 169 7.25 7.71 22.89
N ALA A 170 7.71 8.78 22.19
CA ALA A 170 7.81 10.19 22.65
C ALA A 170 7.52 11.28 21.55
N THR A 171 7.39 12.57 21.97
CA THR A 171 6.91 13.78 21.24
C THR A 171 7.96 14.60 20.45
N ARG A 172 7.54 15.54 19.55
CA ARG A 172 8.32 16.05 18.39
C ARG A 172 8.54 17.60 18.35
N THR A 173 9.80 18.03 18.10
CA THR A 173 10.26 19.41 17.75
C THR A 173 10.44 19.60 16.22
N LEU A 174 10.74 20.82 15.75
CA LEU A 174 11.18 21.12 14.37
C LEU A 174 12.38 20.24 13.99
N LYS A 175 12.23 19.43 12.92
CA LYS A 175 13.19 18.40 12.54
C LYS A 175 13.41 18.43 11.03
N GLN A 176 14.67 18.31 10.62
CA GLN A 176 15.05 18.16 9.21
C GLN A 176 14.48 16.87 8.61
N SER A 177 14.48 15.79 9.39
CA SER A 177 14.11 14.45 8.93
C SER A 177 12.90 13.90 9.67
N THR A 178 12.15 13.05 8.97
CA THR A 178 11.00 12.35 9.54
C THR A 178 11.40 11.01 10.18
N ASN A 179 10.64 10.56 11.17
CA ASN A 179 10.68 9.19 11.69
C ASN A 179 9.46 8.37 11.23
N GLU A 180 8.71 8.87 10.24
CA GLU A 180 7.56 8.21 9.63
C GLU A 180 7.60 8.43 8.12
N VAL A 181 7.49 7.35 7.35
CA VAL A 181 7.59 7.36 5.88
C VAL A 181 6.43 6.60 5.24
N VAL A 182 6.15 6.92 3.98
CA VAL A 182 5.29 6.12 3.09
C VAL A 182 6.20 5.31 2.18
N MET A 183 5.91 4.03 2.03
CA MET A 183 6.61 3.12 1.14
C MET A 183 5.60 2.35 0.29
N VAL A 184 5.96 2.05 -0.95
CA VAL A 184 5.18 1.17 -1.84
C VAL A 184 6.09 0.01 -2.23
N ALA A 185 5.74 -1.20 -1.79
CA ALA A 185 6.52 -2.39 -2.08
C ALA A 185 6.50 -2.71 -3.58
N PRO A 186 7.65 -3.04 -4.19
CA PRO A 186 7.83 -3.26 -5.63
C PRO A 186 7.27 -4.61 -6.12
N THR A 187 6.02 -4.92 -5.76
CA THR A 187 5.37 -6.22 -5.99
C THR A 187 5.06 -6.51 -7.45
N ALA A 188 5.05 -5.48 -8.31
CA ALA A 188 4.95 -5.61 -9.77
C ALA A 188 6.02 -4.78 -10.50
N PHE A 189 7.25 -4.75 -9.94
CA PHE A 189 8.37 -4.02 -10.53
C PHE A 189 8.79 -4.57 -11.89
N GLY A 190 9.08 -3.66 -12.82
CA GLY A 190 9.48 -3.98 -14.18
C GLY A 190 10.02 -2.75 -14.91
N PHE A 191 10.44 -2.95 -16.17
CA PHE A 191 10.94 -1.85 -17.00
C PHE A 191 9.82 -0.90 -17.41
N ASN A 192 10.04 0.41 -17.26
CA ASN A 192 9.11 1.44 -17.71
C ASN A 192 9.55 2.05 -19.06
N PRO A 193 8.96 1.65 -20.20
CA PRO A 193 9.35 2.19 -21.50
C PRO A 193 9.02 3.67 -21.68
N GLN A 194 8.05 4.22 -20.94
CA GLN A 194 7.69 5.65 -21.04
C GLN A 194 8.72 6.51 -20.29
N ALA A 195 9.13 6.10 -19.09
CA ALA A 195 10.11 6.83 -18.30
C ALA A 195 11.56 6.59 -18.78
N ALA A 196 11.83 5.49 -19.49
CA ALA A 196 13.17 5.20 -20.02
C ALA A 196 13.61 6.14 -21.15
N GLN A 197 12.69 6.88 -21.78
CA GLN A 197 13.02 7.78 -22.91
C GLN A 197 13.94 8.93 -22.50
N ASP A 198 13.87 9.34 -21.24
CA ASP A 198 14.63 10.46 -20.66
C ASP A 198 15.31 10.11 -19.33
N ASN A 199 15.33 8.82 -18.94
CA ASN A 199 16.03 8.33 -17.76
C ASN A 199 17.26 7.49 -18.16
N SER A 200 18.45 8.08 -18.04
CA SER A 200 19.74 7.44 -18.36
C SER A 200 20.08 6.22 -17.51
N PHE A 201 19.38 6.00 -16.38
CA PHE A 201 19.58 4.82 -15.53
C PHE A 201 18.74 3.62 -15.99
N MET A 202 17.75 3.82 -16.86
CA MET A 202 16.86 2.76 -17.35
C MET A 202 17.40 2.15 -18.64
N ASN A 203 18.22 1.11 -18.50
CA ASN A 203 18.70 0.34 -19.65
C ASN A 203 17.63 -0.68 -20.09
N ALA A 204 17.38 -0.75 -21.40
CA ALA A 204 16.39 -1.65 -22.00
C ALA A 204 16.83 -3.12 -22.10
N GLU A 205 17.82 -3.54 -21.31
CA GLU A 205 18.18 -4.96 -21.24
C GLU A 205 16.97 -5.76 -20.75
N ALA A 206 16.71 -6.90 -21.38
CA ALA A 206 15.60 -7.75 -20.99
C ALA A 206 15.71 -8.05 -19.49
N PRO A 207 14.67 -7.75 -18.68
CA PRO A 207 14.72 -8.03 -17.25
C PRO A 207 15.06 -9.52 -17.09
N SER A 208 16.14 -9.83 -16.38
CA SER A 208 16.46 -11.23 -16.10
C SER A 208 15.26 -11.88 -15.39
N SER A 209 15.00 -13.15 -15.66
CA SER A 209 13.96 -13.87 -14.90
C SER A 209 14.28 -13.76 -13.41
N GLY A 210 13.35 -13.23 -12.62
CA GLY A 210 13.53 -13.06 -11.16
C GLY A 210 13.97 -11.67 -10.68
N VAL A 211 14.06 -10.64 -11.53
CA VAL A 211 14.38 -9.26 -11.08
C VAL A 211 13.46 -8.79 -9.95
N THR A 212 12.14 -8.94 -10.09
CA THR A 212 11.18 -8.53 -9.07
C THR A 212 11.42 -9.23 -7.73
N GLU A 213 11.85 -10.50 -7.72
CA GLU A 213 12.15 -11.22 -6.48
C GLU A 213 13.41 -10.66 -5.81
N THR A 214 14.44 -10.35 -6.59
CA THR A 214 15.68 -9.73 -6.10
C THR A 214 15.40 -8.36 -5.51
N VAL A 215 14.63 -7.53 -6.23
CA VAL A 215 14.25 -6.18 -5.78
C VAL A 215 13.37 -6.25 -4.52
N LEU A 216 12.47 -7.23 -4.40
CA LEU A 216 11.69 -7.43 -3.17
C LEU A 216 12.56 -7.85 -1.98
N LYS A 217 13.60 -8.66 -2.19
CA LYS A 217 14.58 -9.02 -1.15
C LYS A 217 15.38 -7.79 -0.67
N GLU A 218 15.82 -6.94 -1.59
CA GLU A 218 16.50 -5.68 -1.25
C GLU A 218 15.57 -4.71 -0.52
N PHE A 219 14.35 -4.55 -1.02
CA PHE A 219 13.36 -3.66 -0.42
C PHE A 219 12.93 -4.11 0.97
N SER A 220 12.77 -5.42 1.19
CA SER A 220 12.45 -5.98 2.50
C SER A 220 13.60 -5.86 3.50
N ALA A 221 14.85 -5.94 3.04
CA ALA A 221 16.02 -5.61 3.87
C ALA A 221 16.02 -4.13 4.27
N LEU A 222 15.75 -3.20 3.34
CA LEU A 222 15.61 -1.78 3.66
C LEU A 222 14.47 -1.53 4.65
N TYR A 223 13.31 -2.16 4.45
CA TYR A 223 12.19 -2.08 5.39
C TYR A 223 12.59 -2.57 6.79
N HIS A 224 13.34 -3.67 6.89
CA HIS A 224 13.82 -4.20 8.16
C HIS A 224 14.74 -3.21 8.87
N GLU A 225 15.74 -2.66 8.17
CA GLU A 225 16.65 -1.65 8.73
C GLU A 225 15.89 -0.40 9.20
N LEU A 226 14.95 0.10 8.41
CA LEU A 226 14.15 1.27 8.79
C LEU A 226 13.31 1.00 10.05
N THR A 227 12.62 -0.14 10.10
CA THR A 227 11.63 -0.41 11.15
C THR A 227 12.24 -0.97 12.43
N GLU A 228 13.08 -2.00 12.32
CA GLU A 228 13.58 -2.76 13.47
C GLU A 228 14.88 -2.20 14.03
N VAL A 229 15.71 -1.56 13.19
CA VAL A 229 16.99 -0.98 13.62
C VAL A 229 16.85 0.51 13.90
N ALA A 230 16.33 1.28 12.94
CA ALA A 230 16.23 2.74 13.07
C ALA A 230 14.96 3.22 13.80
N GLY A 231 13.96 2.36 14.01
CA GLY A 231 12.70 2.71 14.68
C GLY A 231 11.82 3.67 13.87
N VAL A 232 11.96 3.68 12.54
CA VAL A 232 11.13 4.47 11.62
C VAL A 232 9.79 3.77 11.43
N LYS A 233 8.70 4.53 11.57
CA LYS A 233 7.37 4.04 11.23
C LYS A 233 7.19 4.01 9.72
N VAL A 234 6.84 2.85 9.17
CA VAL A 234 6.57 2.68 7.74
C VAL A 234 5.09 2.45 7.51
N ASN A 235 4.47 3.31 6.69
CA ASN A 235 3.13 3.09 6.14
C ASN A 235 3.29 2.42 4.76
N LEU A 236 2.87 1.17 4.62
CA LEU A 236 3.23 0.31 3.49
C LEU A 236 2.02 0.02 2.59
N TRP A 237 2.17 0.35 1.31
CA TRP A 237 1.29 -0.07 0.22
C TRP A 237 2.01 -1.01 -0.73
N GLN A 238 1.27 -1.58 -1.67
CA GLN A 238 1.76 -2.45 -2.74
C GLN A 238 1.13 -2.05 -4.06
N HIS A 239 1.65 -2.58 -5.17
CA HIS A 239 1.03 -2.39 -6.46
C HIS A 239 0.98 -3.71 -7.26
N SER A 240 -0.10 -3.90 -7.98
CA SER A 240 -0.30 -4.97 -8.96
C SER A 240 0.10 -4.52 -10.37
N GLY A 241 0.48 -5.47 -11.23
CA GLY A 241 0.70 -5.26 -12.66
C GLY A 241 -0.55 -4.73 -13.38
N THR A 242 -1.75 -4.96 -12.83
CA THR A 242 -3.01 -4.41 -13.38
C THR A 242 -3.10 -2.88 -13.29
N HIS A 243 -2.25 -2.21 -12.50
CA HIS A 243 -2.20 -0.76 -12.43
C HIS A 243 -1.34 -0.13 -13.53
N ASP A 244 -0.54 -0.91 -14.27
CA ASP A 244 0.37 -0.42 -15.33
C ASP A 244 1.32 0.72 -14.88
N THR A 245 1.79 0.63 -13.63
CA THR A 245 2.61 1.64 -12.93
C THR A 245 3.89 1.01 -12.37
N PRO A 246 4.86 0.62 -13.22
CA PRO A 246 6.07 -0.09 -12.79
C PRO A 246 6.97 0.71 -11.82
N ASP A 247 6.91 2.05 -11.87
CA ASP A 247 7.66 2.97 -11.00
C ASP A 247 6.90 3.37 -9.72
N ALA A 248 5.76 2.75 -9.42
CA ALA A 248 4.94 3.07 -8.24
C ALA A 248 5.68 2.89 -6.90
N CYS A 249 6.79 2.15 -6.88
CA CYS A 249 7.69 2.04 -5.73
C CYS A 249 8.40 3.35 -5.37
N PHE A 250 8.30 4.39 -6.20
CA PHE A 250 8.83 5.74 -5.99
C PHE A 250 7.71 6.77 -5.78
N PRO A 251 6.95 6.68 -4.66
CA PRO A 251 5.80 7.57 -4.39
C PRO A 251 6.19 9.05 -4.24
N ASN A 252 7.48 9.32 -4.01
CA ASN A 252 8.04 10.62 -3.68
C ASN A 252 8.01 11.63 -4.84
N ASN A 253 7.69 11.18 -6.06
CA ASN A 253 7.61 12.05 -7.23
C ASN A 253 6.25 12.71 -7.42
N TRP A 254 5.14 12.04 -7.05
CA TRP A 254 3.80 12.58 -7.30
C TRP A 254 3.18 13.28 -6.08
N PHE A 255 3.72 13.08 -4.87
CA PHE A 255 3.35 13.87 -3.69
C PHE A 255 4.47 14.09 -2.67
N SER A 256 4.23 15.04 -1.77
CA SER A 256 4.99 15.22 -0.53
C SER A 256 4.12 15.74 0.60
N THR A 257 4.56 15.54 1.83
CA THR A 257 3.89 16.01 3.04
C THR A 257 4.76 17.03 3.78
N HIS A 258 4.10 18.07 4.29
CA HIS A 258 4.78 19.19 4.95
C HIS A 258 4.04 19.55 6.25
N PRO A 259 4.59 19.25 7.44
CA PRO A 259 3.98 19.60 8.71
C PRO A 259 3.94 21.11 8.94
N ALA A 260 2.99 21.57 9.78
CA ALA A 260 2.95 22.95 10.24
C ALA A 260 4.26 23.35 10.94
N GLY A 261 4.70 24.58 10.72
CA GLY A 261 5.94 25.12 11.27
C GLY A 261 7.20 24.77 10.46
N GLU A 262 7.11 23.92 9.44
CA GLU A 262 8.21 23.68 8.49
C GLU A 262 8.63 25.00 7.79
N ALA A 263 9.88 25.07 7.31
CA ALA A 263 10.46 26.22 6.62
C ALA A 263 10.45 27.50 7.48
N LEU A 264 10.97 27.41 8.71
CA LEU A 264 10.99 28.53 9.65
C LEU A 264 9.59 29.12 9.93
N GLY A 265 8.54 28.30 9.86
CA GLY A 265 7.16 28.74 10.00
C GLY A 265 6.45 29.13 8.70
N GLY A 266 7.11 28.99 7.55
CA GLY A 266 6.52 29.23 6.23
C GLY A 266 5.32 28.32 5.93
N VAL A 267 5.36 27.07 6.40
CA VAL A 267 4.22 26.16 6.29
C VAL A 267 3.25 26.38 7.46
N ALA A 268 2.21 27.18 7.22
CA ALA A 268 1.27 27.59 8.28
C ALA A 268 0.43 26.42 8.86
N GLN A 269 0.09 25.44 8.03
CA GLN A 269 -0.72 24.27 8.41
C GLN A 269 -0.23 23.03 7.67
N PRO A 270 -0.48 21.80 8.20
CA PRO A 270 0.00 20.59 7.54
C PRO A 270 -0.57 20.49 6.13
N THR A 271 0.31 20.40 5.14
CA THR A 271 -0.03 20.49 3.72
C THR A 271 0.44 19.26 2.98
N LEU A 272 -0.46 18.67 2.19
CA LEU A 272 -0.19 17.64 1.19
C LEU A 272 -0.03 18.33 -0.16
N VAL A 273 1.07 18.10 -0.85
CA VAL A 273 1.33 18.66 -2.18
C VAL A 273 1.21 17.56 -3.22
N PHE A 274 0.49 17.81 -4.32
CA PHE A 274 0.50 16.93 -5.50
C PHE A 274 1.22 17.57 -6.66
N TYR A 275 1.99 16.75 -7.35
CA TYR A 275 2.95 17.16 -8.35
C TYR A 275 2.52 16.72 -9.75
N PRO A 276 2.71 17.59 -10.77
CA PRO A 276 2.47 17.23 -12.16
C PRO A 276 3.62 16.36 -12.69
N MET A 277 3.26 15.22 -13.26
CA MET A 277 4.17 14.19 -13.75
C MET A 277 4.31 14.24 -15.27
N LYS A 278 5.54 14.09 -15.79
CA LYS A 278 5.79 14.14 -17.23
C LYS A 278 5.25 12.93 -17.97
N CYS A 279 5.47 11.75 -17.42
CA CYS A 279 5.04 10.48 -18.02
C CYS A 279 3.60 10.14 -17.59
N PRO A 280 2.67 9.86 -18.52
CA PRO A 280 1.28 9.53 -18.18
C PRO A 280 1.12 8.32 -17.24
N ASN A 281 1.91 7.26 -17.43
CA ASN A 281 1.85 6.11 -16.52
C ASN A 281 2.37 6.44 -15.12
N ARG A 282 3.30 7.40 -14.99
CA ARG A 282 3.71 7.91 -13.69
C ARG A 282 2.66 8.81 -13.04
N ALA A 283 1.95 9.60 -13.84
CA ALA A 283 0.80 10.37 -13.37
C ALA A 283 -0.32 9.47 -12.81
N ALA A 284 -0.47 8.25 -13.36
CA ALA A 284 -1.40 7.23 -12.90
C ALA A 284 -1.00 6.52 -11.58
N GLU A 285 0.20 6.78 -11.05
CA GLU A 285 0.64 6.29 -9.72
C GLU A 285 -0.14 6.98 -8.57
N ARG A 286 -0.79 8.12 -8.85
CA ARG A 286 -1.62 8.86 -7.88
C ARG A 286 -2.77 8.00 -7.38
N ARG A 287 -2.87 7.89 -6.05
CA ARG A 287 -3.72 6.90 -5.39
C ARG A 287 -4.61 7.51 -4.32
N ALA A 288 -5.92 7.38 -4.50
CA ALA A 288 -6.91 7.95 -3.59
C ALA A 288 -6.85 7.35 -2.16
N ASP A 289 -6.46 6.08 -2.02
CA ASP A 289 -6.32 5.43 -0.72
C ASP A 289 -5.14 6.00 0.10
N ILE A 290 -4.00 6.27 -0.55
CA ILE A 290 -2.86 6.97 0.06
C ILE A 290 -3.28 8.39 0.47
N MET A 291 -3.97 9.11 -0.41
CA MET A 291 -4.44 10.46 -0.15
C MET A 291 -5.40 10.53 1.05
N GLY A 292 -6.41 9.65 1.06
CA GLY A 292 -7.36 9.54 2.16
C GLY A 292 -6.64 9.25 3.48
N PHE A 293 -5.69 8.31 3.47
CA PHE A 293 -4.89 8.00 4.66
C PHE A 293 -4.12 9.23 5.18
N LEU A 294 -3.41 9.96 4.30
CA LEU A 294 -2.65 11.15 4.69
C LEU A 294 -3.55 12.26 5.24
N GLN A 295 -4.75 12.41 4.71
CA GLN A 295 -5.74 13.35 5.26
C GLN A 295 -6.15 12.96 6.70
N THR A 296 -6.29 11.66 7.02
CA THR A 296 -6.53 11.21 8.40
C THR A 296 -5.35 11.52 9.34
N LYS A 297 -4.14 11.71 8.80
CA LYS A 297 -2.95 12.13 9.56
C LYS A 297 -2.85 13.65 9.77
N GLY A 298 -3.87 14.40 9.37
CA GLY A 298 -3.95 15.85 9.57
C GLY A 298 -3.50 16.69 8.37
N TYR A 299 -3.12 16.06 7.25
CA TYR A 299 -2.77 16.77 6.00
C TYR A 299 -4.03 17.10 5.18
N SER A 300 -4.97 17.83 5.78
CA SER A 300 -6.25 18.16 5.14
C SER A 300 -6.12 19.27 4.10
N ARG A 301 -5.13 20.15 4.22
CA ARG A 301 -4.83 21.13 3.17
C ARG A 301 -4.12 20.43 2.02
N VAL A 302 -4.68 20.56 0.81
CA VAL A 302 -4.04 20.09 -0.42
C VAL A 302 -3.59 21.29 -1.26
N LEU A 303 -2.32 21.29 -1.65
CA LEU A 303 -1.78 22.12 -2.73
C LEU A 303 -1.66 21.24 -3.97
N ASP A 304 -2.64 21.31 -4.86
CA ASP A 304 -2.65 20.51 -6.07
C ASP A 304 -2.01 21.27 -7.24
N LEU A 305 -0.80 20.87 -7.64
CA LEU A 305 -0.11 21.39 -8.82
C LEU A 305 -0.30 20.46 -10.04
N SER A 306 -0.92 19.29 -9.86
CA SER A 306 -1.00 18.26 -10.90
C SER A 306 -1.82 18.67 -12.12
N GLY A 307 -2.73 19.64 -11.97
CA GLY A 307 -3.49 20.21 -13.09
C GLY A 307 -2.61 20.89 -14.16
N ALA A 308 -1.34 21.21 -13.85
CA ALA A 308 -0.41 21.76 -14.83
C ALA A 308 -0.04 20.77 -15.96
N GLU A 309 -0.29 19.47 -15.78
CA GLU A 309 -0.19 18.44 -16.82
C GLU A 309 -1.11 18.74 -18.01
N ALA A 310 -2.27 19.36 -17.76
CA ALA A 310 -3.29 19.67 -18.77
C ALA A 310 -3.12 21.06 -19.41
N ALA A 311 -2.10 21.82 -19.02
CA ALA A 311 -1.80 23.13 -19.61
C ALA A 311 -1.30 23.00 -21.06
N SER A 312 -1.31 24.12 -21.79
CA SER A 312 -0.76 24.20 -23.15
C SER A 312 0.25 25.36 -23.23
N PRO A 313 1.57 25.07 -23.27
CA PRO A 313 2.20 23.76 -23.16
C PRO A 313 2.08 23.15 -21.74
N PRO A 314 2.18 21.81 -21.59
CA PRO A 314 2.15 21.17 -20.28
C PRO A 314 3.39 21.54 -19.46
N LYS A 315 3.24 21.61 -18.13
CA LYS A 315 4.33 21.91 -17.19
C LYS A 315 4.40 20.81 -16.14
N TYR A 316 5.63 20.46 -15.75
CA TYR A 316 5.91 19.34 -14.84
C TYR A 316 6.78 19.77 -13.67
N PHE A 317 6.65 19.11 -12.53
CA PHE A 317 7.42 19.37 -11.34
C PHE A 317 7.37 18.13 -10.45
N GLU A 318 8.21 17.13 -10.73
CA GLU A 318 8.12 15.76 -10.16
C GLU A 318 8.63 15.62 -8.71
N GLY A 319 8.11 16.47 -7.83
CA GLY A 319 8.30 16.42 -6.39
C GLY A 319 9.75 16.29 -5.99
N THR A 320 10.02 15.42 -5.01
CA THR A 320 11.37 15.26 -4.44
C THR A 320 12.39 14.58 -5.39
N GLY A 321 11.98 14.18 -6.60
CA GLY A 321 12.93 13.77 -7.64
C GLY A 321 13.70 14.95 -8.24
N VAL A 322 13.17 16.16 -8.12
CA VAL A 322 13.76 17.40 -8.66
C VAL A 322 13.93 18.49 -7.60
N LEU A 323 13.50 18.21 -6.36
CA LEU A 323 13.41 19.14 -5.24
C LEU A 323 14.07 18.54 -3.99
N VAL A 324 14.96 19.30 -3.34
CA VAL A 324 15.55 18.96 -2.04
C VAL A 324 15.30 20.10 -1.06
N ASN A 325 14.67 19.78 0.07
CA ASN A 325 14.28 20.77 1.09
C ASN A 325 15.27 20.81 2.25
N ASP A 326 15.93 21.95 2.42
CA ASP A 326 16.55 22.33 3.67
C ASP A 326 15.48 22.96 4.56
N ARG A 327 14.83 22.12 5.37
CA ARG A 327 13.69 22.52 6.22
C ARG A 327 14.14 23.42 7.37
N MET A 328 15.38 23.28 7.80
CA MET A 328 15.96 24.07 8.88
C MET A 328 16.21 25.51 8.45
N ASN A 329 16.67 25.73 7.21
CA ASN A 329 16.95 27.07 6.69
C ASN A 329 15.82 27.63 5.82
N GLY A 330 14.79 26.83 5.52
CA GLY A 330 13.68 27.20 4.66
C GLY A 330 14.12 27.45 3.22
N VAL A 331 15.02 26.62 2.70
CA VAL A 331 15.57 26.73 1.33
C VAL A 331 15.20 25.49 0.51
N ALA A 332 14.72 25.71 -0.70
CA ALA A 332 14.37 24.66 -1.64
C ALA A 332 15.35 24.64 -2.82
N TYR A 333 16.13 23.56 -2.94
CA TYR A 333 17.03 23.37 -4.08
C TYR A 333 16.28 22.63 -5.19
N VAL A 334 16.18 23.25 -6.36
CA VAL A 334 15.46 22.70 -7.51
C VAL A 334 16.37 22.54 -8.71
N ALA A 335 16.34 21.36 -9.33
CA ALA A 335 17.04 21.08 -10.58
C ALA A 335 16.12 21.32 -11.79
N ILE A 336 16.15 22.55 -12.32
CA ILE A 336 15.33 22.94 -13.50
C ILE A 336 15.66 22.05 -14.69
N SER A 337 14.61 21.48 -15.27
CA SER A 337 14.70 20.47 -16.34
C SER A 337 13.34 20.30 -17.02
N GLU A 338 13.25 19.38 -17.98
CA GLU A 338 11.97 18.96 -18.56
C GLU A 338 10.99 18.33 -17.56
N ARG A 339 11.48 17.92 -16.37
CA ARG A 339 10.67 17.38 -15.26
C ARG A 339 10.47 18.40 -14.12
N ALA A 340 11.00 19.61 -14.27
CA ALA A 340 10.92 20.69 -13.28
C ALA A 340 10.85 22.07 -13.94
N HIS A 341 9.62 22.54 -14.16
CA HIS A 341 9.36 23.85 -14.71
C HIS A 341 9.56 24.94 -13.65
N GLN A 342 10.30 26.00 -14.00
CA GLN A 342 10.64 27.10 -13.10
C GLN A 342 9.41 27.75 -12.45
N ASP A 343 8.38 28.13 -13.22
CA ASP A 343 7.16 28.72 -12.66
C ASP A 343 6.47 27.86 -11.59
N LEU A 344 6.51 26.52 -11.72
CA LEU A 344 5.91 25.62 -10.74
C LEU A 344 6.77 25.53 -9.47
N ALA A 345 8.10 25.57 -9.63
CA ALA A 345 9.03 25.62 -8.51
C ALA A 345 8.88 26.93 -7.72
N GLU A 346 8.78 28.07 -8.40
CA GLU A 346 8.57 29.38 -7.78
C GLU A 346 7.21 29.45 -7.05
N LYS A 347 6.13 28.99 -7.70
CA LYS A 347 4.81 28.88 -7.08
C LYS A 347 4.84 27.97 -5.85
N TRP A 348 5.52 26.83 -5.93
CA TRP A 348 5.66 25.92 -4.81
C TRP A 348 6.40 26.58 -3.65
N ALA A 349 7.50 27.29 -3.91
CA ALA A 349 8.26 27.98 -2.89
C ALA A 349 7.43 29.06 -2.19
N GLU A 350 6.66 29.85 -2.96
CA GLU A 350 5.75 30.87 -2.42
C GLU A 350 4.67 30.26 -1.51
N GLU A 351 3.96 29.23 -1.99
CA GLU A 351 2.86 28.59 -1.25
C GLU A 351 3.33 27.85 0.01
N MET A 352 4.57 27.36 0.00
CA MET A 352 5.16 26.58 1.09
C MET A 352 6.07 27.41 2.01
N GLY A 353 6.27 28.70 1.71
CA GLY A 353 7.11 29.61 2.47
C GLY A 353 8.61 29.28 2.44
N TYR A 354 9.06 28.68 1.34
CA TYR A 354 10.47 28.41 1.06
C TYR A 354 11.11 29.55 0.24
N LYS A 355 12.44 29.65 0.32
CA LYS A 355 13.27 30.50 -0.54
C LYS A 355 13.79 29.75 -1.74
#